data_AF-T0ZN70-F1
#
_entry.id   AF-T0ZN70-F1
#
_cell.length_a   1.000
_cell.length_b   1.000
_cell.length_c   1.000
_cell.angle_alpha   90.00
_cell.angle_beta   90.00
_cell.angle_gamma   90.00
#
_symmetry.space_group_name_H-M   'P 1'
#
loop_
_entity.id
_entity.type
_entity.pdbx_description
1 polymer ?
#
loop_
_entity_poly.entity_id
_entity_poly.type
_entity_poly.pdbx_seq_one_letter_code
_entity_poly.pdbx_strand_id
1 'polypeptide(L)'
;MIDALLGVLEAEFGPGPEAGLLIECFETGILRALAARTRIPLVQLIEAEGAPYDWVARGEPGVFADFTTPAGLARIAAYATCIGPEKSLVIGRDERDALGEPTALVPDSHAQGPAGDAVDVSSGERVSSGRGAQQRGGGR
;
A
#
# COMPACT_ATOMS: atom_id res chain seq x y z
N MET A 1 7.50 -18.73 -3.54
CA MET A 1 7.52 -17.83 -2.36
C MET A 1 6.11 -17.47 -1.92
N ILE A 2 5.27 -16.91 -2.80
CA ILE A 2 3.85 -16.60 -2.52
C ILE A 2 3.08 -17.81 -1.96
N ASP A 3 3.28 -18.98 -2.55
CA ASP A 3 2.60 -20.24 -2.18
C ASP A 3 2.88 -20.64 -0.73
N ALA A 4 4.14 -20.51 -0.30
CA ALA A 4 4.53 -20.85 1.06
C ALA A 4 3.94 -19.86 2.07
N LEU A 5 3.91 -18.57 1.73
CA LEU A 5 3.29 -17.55 2.56
C LEU A 5 1.78 -17.80 2.71
N LEU A 6 1.06 -17.96 1.60
CA LEU A 6 -0.38 -18.22 1.63
C LEU A 6 -0.68 -19.53 2.37
N GLY A 7 0.10 -20.57 2.16
CA GLY A 7 -0.08 -21.84 2.88
C GLY A 7 -0.04 -21.68 4.40
N VAL A 8 0.84 -20.82 4.93
CA VAL A 8 0.89 -20.51 6.37
C VAL A 8 -0.29 -19.63 6.79
N LEU A 9 -0.55 -18.54 6.07
CA LEU A 9 -1.61 -17.60 6.45
C LEU A 9 -3.00 -18.26 6.44
N GLU A 10 -3.30 -19.05 5.41
CA GLU A 10 -4.61 -19.67 5.27
C GLU A 10 -4.81 -20.84 6.23
N ALA A 11 -3.74 -21.52 6.63
CA ALA A 11 -3.81 -22.58 7.64
C ALA A 11 -4.07 -22.03 9.05
N GLU A 12 -3.45 -20.91 9.40
CA GLU A 12 -3.54 -20.32 10.74
C GLU A 12 -4.74 -19.39 10.91
N PHE A 13 -5.09 -18.64 9.86
CA PHE A 13 -6.09 -17.55 9.94
C PHE A 13 -7.27 -17.74 8.97
N GLY A 14 -7.13 -18.56 7.94
CA GLY A 14 -8.16 -18.80 6.92
C GLY A 14 -7.96 -17.99 5.62
N PRO A 15 -8.67 -18.35 4.54
CA PRO A 15 -8.36 -17.88 3.18
C PRO A 15 -9.12 -16.62 2.75
N GLY A 16 -9.63 -15.82 3.69
CA GLY A 16 -10.62 -14.78 3.39
C GLY A 16 -10.62 -13.60 4.37
N PRO A 17 -11.58 -12.66 4.22
CA PRO A 17 -11.68 -11.48 5.10
C PRO A 17 -11.86 -11.84 6.57
N GLU A 18 -12.49 -12.98 6.86
CA GLU A 18 -12.66 -13.51 8.22
C GLU A 18 -11.33 -13.82 8.92
N ALA A 19 -10.23 -13.88 8.19
CA ALA A 19 -8.89 -14.07 8.75
C ALA A 19 -8.44 -12.90 9.65
N GLY A 20 -9.07 -11.72 9.53
CA GLY A 20 -8.63 -10.53 10.25
C GLY A 20 -7.25 -10.04 9.82
N LEU A 21 -6.83 -10.36 8.60
CA LEU A 21 -5.54 -10.00 8.02
C LEU A 21 -5.70 -9.09 6.79
N LEU A 22 -4.70 -8.24 6.57
CA LEU A 22 -4.50 -7.48 5.34
C LEU A 22 -3.13 -7.83 4.77
N ILE A 23 -3.01 -7.96 3.44
CA ILE A 23 -1.72 -8.12 2.77
C ILE A 23 -1.43 -6.85 1.96
N GLU A 24 -0.34 -6.16 2.30
CA GLU A 24 0.08 -4.91 1.66
C GLU A 24 1.36 -5.08 0.85
N CYS A 25 1.46 -4.37 -0.28
CA CYS A 25 2.63 -4.41 -1.16
C CYS A 25 2.68 -3.19 -2.09
N PHE A 26 3.88 -2.78 -2.49
CA PHE A 26 4.09 -1.74 -3.51
C PHE A 26 3.97 -2.31 -4.93
N GLU A 27 4.40 -3.55 -5.15
CA GLU A 27 4.45 -4.19 -6.45
C GLU A 27 3.07 -4.70 -6.90
N THR A 28 2.52 -4.05 -7.92
CA THR A 28 1.22 -4.41 -8.49
C THR A 28 1.16 -5.85 -8.98
N GLY A 29 2.25 -6.37 -9.55
CA GLY A 29 2.33 -7.73 -10.06
C GLY A 29 2.15 -8.78 -8.96
N ILE A 30 2.71 -8.54 -7.76
CA ILE A 30 2.57 -9.43 -6.61
C ILE A 30 1.12 -9.42 -6.12
N LEU A 31 0.51 -8.25 -5.97
CA LEU A 31 -0.90 -8.14 -5.53
C LEU A 31 -1.86 -8.80 -6.52
N ARG A 32 -1.65 -8.63 -7.82
CA ARG A 32 -2.45 -9.32 -8.85
C ARG A 32 -2.30 -10.84 -8.79
N ALA A 33 -1.08 -11.33 -8.54
CA ALA A 33 -0.83 -12.75 -8.36
C ALA A 33 -1.50 -13.31 -7.09
N LEU A 34 -1.54 -12.53 -6.01
CA LEU A 34 -2.25 -12.87 -4.76
C LEU A 34 -3.76 -12.87 -4.94
N ALA A 35 -4.32 -11.86 -5.62
CA ALA A 35 -5.77 -11.72 -5.86
C ALA A 35 -6.36 -12.92 -6.60
N ALA A 36 -5.55 -13.59 -7.44
CA ALA A 36 -5.97 -14.81 -8.14
C ALA A 36 -5.99 -16.06 -7.26
N ARG A 37 -5.54 -15.98 -6.00
CA ARG A 37 -5.19 -17.15 -5.18
C ARG A 37 -5.75 -17.13 -3.76
N THR A 38 -6.07 -15.97 -3.22
CA THR A 38 -6.64 -15.82 -1.88
C THR A 38 -7.77 -14.80 -1.88
N ARG A 39 -8.65 -14.87 -0.88
CA ARG A 39 -9.67 -13.84 -0.61
C ARG A 39 -9.29 -12.96 0.59
N ILE A 40 -8.09 -13.12 1.14
CA ILE A 40 -7.57 -12.18 2.15
C ILE A 40 -7.51 -10.78 1.50
N PRO A 41 -8.06 -9.74 2.15
CA PRO A 41 -8.07 -8.39 1.58
C PRO A 41 -6.66 -7.86 1.30
N LEU A 42 -6.51 -7.20 0.16
CA LEU A 42 -5.24 -6.71 -0.35
C LEU A 42 -5.20 -5.18 -0.32
N VAL A 43 -4.03 -4.64 0.01
CA VAL A 43 -3.77 -3.19 0.12
C VAL A 43 -2.67 -2.79 -0.88
N GLN A 44 -3.00 -1.89 -1.81
CA GLN A 44 -2.01 -1.28 -2.69
C GLN A 44 -1.31 -0.13 -1.97
N LEU A 45 -0.01 -0.26 -1.71
CA LEU A 45 0.79 0.84 -1.17
C LEU A 45 1.18 1.83 -2.28
N ILE A 46 1.17 3.14 -1.98
CA ILE A 46 1.43 4.20 -2.95
C ILE A 46 2.41 5.22 -2.34
N GLU A 47 3.57 5.42 -2.96
CA GLU A 47 4.48 6.52 -2.56
C GLU A 47 4.16 7.81 -3.33
N ALA A 48 4.56 8.98 -2.81
CA ALA A 48 4.38 10.24 -3.53
C ALA A 48 5.20 10.35 -4.82
N GLU A 49 6.33 9.65 -4.87
CA GLU A 49 7.31 9.76 -5.95
C GLU A 49 7.81 8.38 -6.38
N GLY A 50 8.36 8.30 -7.59
CA GLY A 50 8.90 7.05 -8.13
C GLY A 50 7.83 6.15 -8.73
N ALA A 51 8.15 4.87 -8.83
CA ALA A 51 7.33 3.87 -9.50
C ALA A 51 7.44 2.51 -8.78
N PRO A 52 6.43 1.63 -8.93
CA PRO A 52 6.54 0.25 -8.45
C PRO A 52 7.81 -0.42 -8.98
N TYR A 53 8.55 -1.10 -8.10
CA TYR A 53 9.82 -1.70 -8.48
C TYR A 53 9.65 -2.74 -9.59
N ASP A 54 8.55 -3.49 -9.58
CA ASP A 54 8.23 -4.47 -10.61
C ASP A 54 8.00 -3.82 -11.98
N TRP A 55 7.46 -2.59 -12.04
CA TRP A 55 7.34 -1.84 -13.29
C TRP A 55 8.71 -1.43 -13.81
N VAL A 56 9.55 -0.85 -12.93
CA VAL A 56 10.93 -0.45 -13.28
C VAL A 56 11.73 -1.65 -13.79
N ALA A 57 11.66 -2.79 -13.09
CA ALA A 57 12.38 -4.00 -13.46
C ALA A 57 11.93 -4.58 -14.81
N ARG A 58 10.67 -4.38 -15.21
CA ARG A 58 10.13 -4.79 -16.52
C ARG A 58 10.28 -3.72 -17.62
N GLY A 59 10.75 -2.53 -17.27
CA GLY A 59 10.77 -1.38 -18.19
C GLY A 59 9.38 -0.87 -18.56
N GLU A 60 8.39 -1.09 -17.68
CA GLU A 60 7.05 -0.55 -17.88
C GLU A 60 6.99 0.94 -17.53
N PRO A 61 6.31 1.76 -18.35
CA PRO A 61 6.15 3.17 -18.07
C PRO A 61 5.10 3.41 -16.98
N GLY A 62 5.31 4.48 -16.21
CA GLY A 62 4.35 4.99 -15.23
C GLY A 62 4.97 5.17 -13.85
N VAL A 63 4.21 5.82 -12.97
CA VAL A 63 4.64 6.25 -11.64
C VAL A 63 3.53 6.07 -10.62
N PHE A 64 3.85 6.12 -9.33
CA PHE A 64 2.83 6.03 -8.28
C PHE A 64 1.75 7.12 -8.36
N ALA A 65 2.08 8.31 -8.90
CA ALA A 65 1.08 9.35 -9.13
C ALA A 65 -0.06 8.91 -10.07
N ASP A 66 0.17 7.91 -10.94
CA ASP A 66 -0.89 7.38 -11.80
C ASP A 66 -1.97 6.62 -11.01
N PHE A 67 -1.65 6.17 -9.79
CA PHE A 67 -2.54 5.41 -8.90
C PHE A 67 -3.52 6.28 -8.14
N THR A 68 -3.24 7.57 -7.96
CA THR A 68 -4.11 8.51 -7.23
C THR A 68 -5.15 9.17 -8.13
N THR A 69 -5.12 8.89 -9.44
CA THR A 69 -6.15 9.34 -10.39
C THR A 69 -7.40 8.47 -10.33
N PRO A 70 -8.59 8.94 -10.74
CA PRO A 70 -9.79 8.11 -10.80
C PRO A 70 -9.60 6.82 -11.63
N ALA A 71 -8.88 6.91 -12.76
CA ALA A 71 -8.56 5.74 -13.57
C ALA A 71 -7.54 4.80 -12.89
N GLY A 72 -6.61 5.35 -12.12
CA GLY A 72 -5.69 4.58 -11.28
C GLY A 72 -6.41 3.79 -10.20
N LEU A 73 -7.27 4.47 -9.44
CA LEU A 73 -8.07 3.87 -8.38
C LEU A 73 -9.01 2.79 -8.93
N ALA A 74 -9.66 3.02 -10.08
CA ALA A 74 -10.47 2.01 -10.74
C ALA A 74 -9.65 0.77 -11.17
N ARG A 75 -8.39 0.95 -11.58
CA ARG A 75 -7.47 -0.17 -11.87
C ARG A 75 -7.08 -0.95 -10.61
N ILE A 76 -6.92 -0.27 -9.49
CA ILE A 76 -6.60 -0.88 -8.18
C ILE A 76 -7.78 -1.69 -7.66
N ALA A 77 -9.00 -1.15 -7.76
CA ALA A 77 -10.23 -1.82 -7.33
C ALA A 77 -10.46 -3.19 -8.02
N ALA A 78 -9.82 -3.45 -9.16
CA ALA A 78 -9.87 -4.75 -9.83
C ALA A 78 -9.08 -5.86 -9.11
N TYR A 79 -8.20 -5.53 -8.16
CA TYR A 79 -7.37 -6.53 -7.46
C TYR A 79 -7.14 -6.25 -5.97
N ALA A 80 -7.41 -5.04 -5.47
CA ALA A 80 -7.22 -4.67 -4.08
C ALA A 80 -8.47 -3.99 -3.52
N THR A 81 -8.69 -4.16 -2.22
CA THR A 81 -9.84 -3.61 -1.49
C THR A 81 -9.49 -2.34 -0.72
N CYS A 82 -8.20 -1.99 -0.58
CA CYS A 82 -7.73 -0.80 0.12
C CYS A 82 -6.51 -0.20 -0.58
N ILE A 83 -6.22 1.08 -0.30
CA ILE A 83 -4.94 1.72 -0.61
C ILE A 83 -4.23 2.15 0.68
N GLY A 84 -2.90 2.09 0.66
CA GLY A 84 -2.05 2.65 1.71
C GLY A 84 -1.17 3.74 1.11
N PRO A 85 -1.69 4.96 0.90
CA PRO A 85 -0.91 6.06 0.36
C PRO A 85 0.03 6.65 1.41
N GLU A 86 1.17 7.14 0.95
CA GLU A 86 2.04 8.01 1.74
C GLU A 86 1.25 9.26 2.20
N LYS A 87 1.48 9.69 3.44
CA LYS A 87 0.60 10.65 4.14
C LYS A 87 0.46 11.99 3.40
N SER A 88 1.52 12.45 2.71
CA SER A 88 1.50 13.70 1.96
C SER A 88 0.50 13.69 0.79
N LEU A 89 0.16 12.50 0.27
CA LEU A 89 -0.86 12.33 -0.77
C LEU A 89 -2.28 12.53 -0.23
N VAL A 90 -2.49 12.37 1.08
CA VAL A 90 -3.79 12.58 1.75
C VAL A 90 -3.91 14.01 2.27
N ILE A 91 -2.85 14.52 2.91
CA ILE A 91 -2.82 15.88 3.44
C ILE A 91 -1.40 16.43 3.34
N GLY A 92 -1.26 17.49 2.54
CA GLY A 92 0.01 18.17 2.38
C GLY A 92 0.39 19.00 3.61
N ARG A 93 1.63 19.49 3.61
CA ARG A 93 2.10 20.50 4.58
C ARG A 93 2.41 21.81 3.88
N ASP A 94 2.14 22.92 4.55
CA ASP A 94 2.46 24.26 4.05
C ASP A 94 3.94 24.62 4.31
N GLU A 95 4.34 25.82 3.88
CA GLU A 95 5.70 26.34 4.04
C GLU A 95 6.15 26.49 5.51
N ARG A 96 5.21 26.41 6.46
CA ARG A 96 5.44 26.52 7.91
C ARG A 96 5.36 25.15 8.60
N ASP A 97 5.34 24.07 7.83
CA ASP A 97 5.20 22.70 8.30
C ASP A 97 3.84 22.41 8.97
N ALA A 98 2.84 23.27 8.79
CA ALA A 98 1.48 23.06 9.25
C ALA A 98 0.70 22.20 8.24
N LEU A 99 -0.30 21.44 8.72
CA LEU A 99 -1.18 20.68 7.85
C LEU A 99 -1.98 21.63 6.94
N GLY A 100 -1.97 21.34 5.64
CA GLY A 100 -2.80 22.02 4.65
C GLY A 100 -4.21 21.43 4.56
N GLU A 101 -4.89 21.69 3.45
CA GLU A 101 -6.19 21.08 3.17
C GLU A 101 -6.03 19.61 2.75
N PRO A 102 -6.93 18.70 3.18
CA PRO A 102 -6.97 17.33 2.66
C PRO A 102 -7.20 17.29 1.15
N THR A 103 -6.60 16.31 0.48
CA THR A 103 -6.82 16.06 -0.94
C THR A 103 -8.14 15.30 -1.16
N ALA A 104 -8.57 15.19 -2.43
CA ALA A 104 -9.71 14.37 -2.82
C ALA A 104 -9.40 12.86 -2.80
N LEU A 105 -8.18 12.43 -2.49
CA LEU A 105 -7.78 11.02 -2.61
C LEU A 105 -8.66 10.08 -1.77
N VAL A 106 -9.00 10.47 -0.54
CA VAL A 106 -9.87 9.67 0.34
C VAL A 106 -11.28 9.53 -0.26
N PRO A 107 -12.02 10.63 -0.54
CA PRO A 107 -13.36 10.50 -1.14
C PRO A 107 -13.34 9.83 -2.51
N ASP A 108 -12.33 10.07 -3.35
CA ASP A 108 -12.21 9.45 -4.66
C ASP A 108 -11.98 7.93 -4.56
N SER A 109 -11.21 7.47 -3.57
CA SER A 109 -10.96 6.06 -3.29
C SER A 109 -12.24 5.35 -2.83
N HIS A 110 -13.00 5.97 -1.93
CA HIS A 110 -14.29 5.45 -1.50
C HIS A 110 -15.31 5.37 -2.63
N ALA A 111 -15.23 6.28 -3.62
CA ALA A 111 -16.13 6.28 -4.78
C ALA A 111 -15.88 5.15 -5.79
N GLN A 112 -14.74 4.44 -5.72
CA GLN A 112 -14.42 3.35 -6.66
C GLN A 112 -14.94 1.98 -6.22
N GLY A 113 -15.44 1.84 -4.99
CA GLY A 113 -15.98 0.58 -4.49
C GLY A 113 -17.40 0.30 -5.02
N PRO A 114 -17.79 -0.97 -5.28
CA PRO A 114 -19.20 -1.32 -5.32
C PRO A 114 -19.82 -1.02 -3.94
N ALA A 115 -21.06 -0.52 -3.94
CA ALA A 115 -21.81 -0.02 -2.78
C ALA A 115 -21.53 -0.77 -1.45
N GLY A 116 -20.53 -0.31 -0.68
CA GLY A 116 -20.19 -0.81 0.66
C GLY A 116 -18.71 -1.16 0.88
N ASP A 117 -17.97 -1.58 -0.15
CA ASP A 117 -16.55 -1.96 -0.04
C ASP A 117 -15.67 -0.82 -0.57
N ALA A 118 -15.60 0.26 0.20
CA ALA A 118 -14.73 1.38 -0.11
C ALA A 118 -13.26 0.93 -0.17
N VAL A 119 -12.48 1.51 -1.08
CA VAL A 119 -11.02 1.43 -0.98
C VAL A 119 -10.60 2.23 0.25
N ASP A 120 -10.47 1.55 1.39
CA ASP A 120 -10.10 2.18 2.66
C ASP A 120 -8.66 2.68 2.62
N VAL A 121 -8.38 3.73 3.40
CA VAL A 121 -7.08 4.41 3.46
C VAL A 121 -6.41 4.08 4.78
N SER A 122 -5.42 3.19 4.75
CA SER A 122 -4.59 2.86 5.92
C SER A 122 -3.31 3.69 5.94
N SER A 123 -2.93 4.22 7.12
CA SER A 123 -1.67 4.94 7.29
C SER A 123 -0.50 3.96 7.42
N GLY A 124 0.30 3.81 6.36
CA GLY A 124 1.58 3.10 6.44
C GLY A 124 2.66 3.95 7.13
N GLU A 125 3.29 3.43 8.19
CA GLU A 125 4.53 3.99 8.73
C GLU A 125 5.73 3.22 8.16
N ARG A 126 6.71 3.96 7.61
CA ARG A 126 7.99 3.36 7.24
C ARG A 126 8.69 2.86 8.51
N VAL A 127 8.91 1.55 8.60
CA VAL A 127 9.93 1.01 9.52
C VAL A 127 11.30 1.32 8.92
N SER A 128 11.85 2.48 9.27
CA SER A 128 13.23 2.81 8.92
C SER A 128 14.18 1.97 9.79
N SER A 129 14.96 1.08 9.18
CA SER A 129 15.98 0.33 9.93
C SER A 129 17.13 1.27 10.31
N GLY A 130 17.03 1.94 11.46
CA GLY A 130 18.12 2.72 12.03
C GLY A 130 19.23 1.81 12.54
N ARG A 131 20.25 1.52 11.71
CA ARG A 131 21.54 1.01 12.22
C ARG A 131 22.31 2.17 12.84
N GLY A 132 21.99 2.50 14.09
CA GLY A 132 22.83 3.32 14.97
C GLY A 132 23.60 2.42 15.93
N ALA A 133 24.73 1.87 15.49
CA ALA A 133 25.61 1.11 16.37
C ALA A 133 26.15 2.03 17.47
N GLN A 134 25.74 1.75 18.71
CA GLN A 134 26.27 2.28 19.94
C GLN A 134 27.81 2.14 19.96
N GLN A 135 28.53 3.26 19.80
CA GLN A 135 29.97 3.29 20.03
C GLN A 135 30.24 3.03 21.51
N ARG A 136 30.92 1.91 21.78
CA ARG A 136 31.55 1.60 23.05
C ARG A 136 32.72 2.57 23.24
N GLY A 137 32.61 3.47 24.22
CA GLY A 137 33.72 4.25 24.74
C GLY A 137 34.05 3.82 26.17
N GLY A 138 34.84 2.77 26.30
CA GLY A 138 35.55 2.46 27.55
C GLY A 138 36.91 3.14 27.54
N GLY A 139 37.26 3.86 28.60
CA GLY A 139 38.54 4.56 28.66
C GLY A 139 38.82 5.19 30.02
N ARG A 140 39.43 4.36 30.89
CA ARG A 140 40.41 4.62 31.96
C ARG A 140 40.11 5.69 33.01
#